data_AF-A0AAD3AV71-F1
#
_entry.id   AF-A0AAD3AV71-F1
#
_cell.length_a   1.000
_cell.length_b   1.000
_cell.length_c   1.000
_cell.angle_alpha   90.00
_cell.angle_beta   90.00
_cell.angle_gamma   90.00
#
_symmetry.space_group_name_H-M   'P 1'
#
loop_
_entity.id
_entity.type
_entity.pdbx_description
1 polymer ?
#
loop_
_entity_poly.entity_id
_entity_poly.type
_entity_poly.pdbx_seq_one_letter_code
_entity_poly.pdbx_strand_id
1 'polypeptide(L)'
;MALPTFLIGILPTYSSIGIMAPILLVLCRIAQGISVGGEIPGAITYVGEAVPEKRGFMTAVIFGFLILGVAIGFIVESLLLEFFTSQSILTYG
;
A
#
# COMPACT_ATOMS: atom_id res chain seq x y z
N MET A 1 5.53 -2.13 6.57
CA MET A 1 4.26 -2.31 5.84
C MET A 1 3.88 -3.77 5.58
N ALA A 2 4.83 -4.68 5.31
CA ALA A 2 4.55 -6.02 4.80
C ALA A 2 3.61 -6.89 5.67
N LEU A 3 3.85 -6.95 6.99
CA LEU A 3 3.05 -7.78 7.89
C LEU A 3 1.56 -7.37 7.92
N PRO A 4 1.20 -6.09 8.14
CA PRO A 4 -0.18 -5.65 7.99
C PRO A 4 -0.81 -5.94 6.62
N THR A 5 -0.06 -5.81 5.52
CA THR A 5 -0.54 -6.14 4.17
C THR A 5 -0.88 -7.62 4.04
N PHE A 6 -0.02 -8.49 4.57
CA PHE A 6 -0.26 -9.93 4.59
C PHE A 6 -1.51 -10.28 5.42
N LEU A 7 -1.67 -9.67 6.60
CA LEU A 7 -2.83 -9.87 7.47
C LEU A 7 -4.15 -9.45 6.81
N ILE A 8 -4.14 -8.36 6.02
CA ILE A 8 -5.32 -7.96 5.24
C ILE A 8 -5.68 -9.02 4.19
N GLY A 9 -4.68 -9.63 3.54
CA GLY A 9 -4.92 -10.65 2.52
C GLY A 9 -5.55 -11.95 3.05
N ILE A 10 -5.40 -12.25 4.34
CA ILE A 10 -5.98 -13.43 4.99
C ILE A 10 -7.12 -13.09 5.95
N LEU A 11 -7.60 -11.84 5.92
CA LEU A 11 -8.60 -11.36 6.87
C LEU A 11 -9.93 -12.10 6.65
N PRO A 12 -10.55 -12.67 7.72
CA PRO A 12 -11.87 -13.29 7.60
C PRO A 12 -12.95 -12.28 7.23
N THR A 13 -13.98 -12.78 6.57
CA THR A 13 -15.11 -12.00 6.07
C THR A 13 -16.02 -11.50 7.20
N TYR A 14 -16.85 -10.49 6.91
CA TYR A 14 -17.85 -10.01 7.87
C TYR A 14 -18.85 -11.12 8.25
N SER A 15 -19.18 -12.03 7.32
CA SER A 15 -20.04 -13.18 7.62
C SER A 15 -19.44 -14.14 8.65
N SER A 16 -18.10 -14.20 8.77
CA SER A 16 -17.40 -15.11 9.68
C SER A 16 -17.21 -14.54 11.08
N ILE A 17 -16.80 -13.27 11.19
CA ILE A 17 -16.40 -12.64 12.47
C ILE A 17 -17.15 -11.34 12.79
N GLY A 18 -18.15 -10.97 11.99
CA GLY A 18 -18.98 -9.79 12.20
C GLY A 18 -18.16 -8.50 12.24
N ILE A 19 -18.48 -7.62 13.19
CA ILE A 19 -17.85 -6.29 13.33
C ILE A 19 -16.35 -6.34 13.62
N MET A 20 -15.80 -7.49 14.04
CA MET A 20 -14.37 -7.63 14.21
C MET A 20 -13.60 -7.52 12.89
N ALA A 21 -14.18 -7.92 11.75
CA ALA A 21 -13.54 -7.80 10.43
C ALA A 21 -13.16 -6.34 10.09
N PRO A 22 -14.09 -5.36 10.07
CA PRO A 22 -13.73 -3.98 9.78
C PRO A 22 -12.82 -3.36 10.87
N ILE A 23 -12.96 -3.75 12.14
CA ILE A 23 -12.07 -3.26 13.21
C ILE A 23 -10.62 -3.71 12.96
N LEU A 24 -10.40 -4.99 12.68
CA LEU A 24 -9.07 -5.54 12.37
C LEU A 24 -8.49 -4.92 11.09
N LEU A 25 -9.32 -4.70 10.08
CA LEU A 25 -8.92 -4.01 8.85
C LEU A 25 -8.42 -2.59 9.14
N VAL A 26 -9.15 -1.82 9.97
CA VAL A 26 -8.77 -0.47 10.38
C VAL A 26 -7.44 -0.48 11.14
N LEU A 27 -7.26 -1.41 12.08
CA LEU A 27 -6.00 -1.57 12.82
C LEU A 27 -4.83 -1.87 11.87
N CYS A 28 -5.03 -2.75 10.90
CA CYS A 28 -4.00 -3.03 9.87
C CYS A 28 -3.70 -1.78 9.04
N ARG A 29 -4.70 -0.99 8.66
CA ARG A 29 -4.53 0.28 7.92
C ARG A 29 -3.76 1.32 8.72
N ILE A 30 -4.03 1.43 10.03
CA ILE A 30 -3.27 2.31 10.92
C ILE A 30 -1.79 1.88 10.96
N ALA A 31 -1.53 0.57 11.11
CA ALA A 31 -0.17 0.05 11.14
C ALA A 31 0.58 0.26 9.81
N GLN A 32 -0.10 0.11 8.66
CA GLN A 32 0.46 0.47 7.35
C GLN A 32 0.77 1.97 7.27
N GLY A 33 -0.14 2.83 7.71
CA GLY A 33 0.02 4.28 7.70
C GLY A 33 1.21 4.76 8.52
N ILE A 34 1.41 4.21 9.74
CA ILE A 34 2.58 4.50 10.58
C ILE A 34 3.88 4.13 9.86
N SER A 35 3.91 2.98 9.18
CA SER A 35 5.08 2.55 8.43
C SER A 35 5.41 3.47 7.25
N VAL A 36 4.42 3.87 6.46
CA VAL A 36 4.61 4.82 5.33
C VAL A 36 5.03 6.19 5.84
N GLY A 37 4.43 6.64 6.94
CA GLY A 37 4.64 7.97 7.51
C GLY A 37 6.07 8.24 7.95
N GLY A 38 6.83 7.20 8.32
CA GLY A 38 8.27 7.33 8.61
C GLY A 38 9.16 7.11 7.39
N GLU A 39 8.78 6.21 6.49
CA GLU A 39 9.60 5.76 5.37
C GLU A 39 9.85 6.88 4.35
N ILE A 40 8.79 7.55 3.88
CA ILE A 40 8.91 8.56 2.81
C ILE A 40 9.65 9.81 3.30
N PRO A 41 9.28 10.46 4.42
CA PRO A 41 9.99 11.64 4.90
C PRO A 41 11.43 11.33 5.31
N GLY A 42 11.68 10.14 5.87
CA GLY A 42 13.02 9.67 6.21
C GLY A 42 13.90 9.51 4.98
N ALA A 43 13.40 8.89 3.90
CA ALA A 43 14.13 8.73 2.65
C ALA A 43 14.46 10.08 1.99
N ILE A 44 13.51 11.02 1.99
CA ILE A 44 13.71 12.38 1.43
C ILE A 44 14.79 13.13 2.23
N THR A 45 14.73 13.07 3.57
CA THR A 45 15.70 13.74 4.44
C THR A 45 17.10 13.14 4.24
N TYR A 46 17.20 11.81 4.26
CA TYR A 46 18.47 11.10 4.05
C TYR A 46 19.12 11.46 2.71
N VAL A 47 18.36 11.45 1.62
CA VAL A 47 18.87 11.80 0.29
C VAL A 47 19.24 13.29 0.20
N GLY A 48 18.46 14.15 0.84
CA GLY A 48 18.75 15.58 0.92
C GLY A 48 20.06 15.89 1.62
N GLU A 49 20.41 15.11 2.65
CA GLU A 49 21.67 15.21 3.39
C GLU A 49 22.84 14.51 2.68
N ALA A 50 22.61 13.33 2.10
CA ALA A 50 23.66 12.53 1.49
C ALA A 50 24.18 13.11 0.16
N VAL A 51 23.34 13.77 -0.63
CA VAL A 51 23.71 14.32 -1.94
C VAL A 51 23.11 15.72 -2.15
N PRO A 52 23.60 16.75 -1.42
CA PRO A 52 22.98 18.08 -1.39
C PRO A 52 22.93 18.77 -2.76
N GLU A 53 23.96 18.56 -3.59
CA GLU A 53 24.06 19.10 -4.96
C GLU A 53 22.96 18.57 -5.90
N LYS A 54 22.43 17.37 -5.63
CA LYS A 54 21.42 16.69 -6.46
C LYS A 54 20.13 16.35 -5.72
N ARG A 55 19.90 16.95 -4.55
CA ARG A 55 18.73 16.67 -3.68
C ARG A 55 17.41 16.66 -4.44
N GLY A 56 17.16 17.66 -5.29
CA GLY A 56 15.91 17.75 -6.06
C GLY A 56 15.72 16.59 -7.05
N PHE A 57 16.78 16.21 -7.77
CA PHE A 57 16.74 15.09 -8.71
C PHE A 57 16.54 13.76 -7.97
N MET A 58 17.28 13.52 -6.89
CA MET A 58 17.20 12.27 -6.14
C MET A 58 15.87 12.13 -5.38
N THR A 59 15.31 13.23 -4.86
CA THR A 59 13.94 13.25 -4.33
C THR A 59 12.93 12.95 -5.44
N ALA A 60 13.09 13.50 -6.65
CA ALA A 60 12.22 13.17 -7.78
C ALA A 60 12.30 11.68 -8.16
N VAL A 61 13.49 11.05 -8.07
CA VAL A 61 13.65 9.60 -8.27
C VAL A 61 12.83 8.80 -7.26
N ILE A 62 12.84 9.18 -5.97
CA ILE A 62 12.01 8.52 -4.93
C ILE A 62 10.53 8.55 -5.32
N PHE A 63 9.99 9.73 -5.65
CA PHE A 63 8.60 9.85 -6.07
C PHE A 63 8.31 9.15 -7.40
N GLY A 64 9.27 9.11 -8.32
CA GLY A 64 9.18 8.37 -9.57
C GLY A 64 8.95 6.87 -9.33
N PHE A 65 9.73 6.25 -8.44
CA PHE A 65 9.52 4.85 -8.05
C PHE A 65 8.22 4.63 -7.28
N LEU A 66 7.79 5.60 -6.48
CA LEU A 66 6.51 5.52 -5.77
C LEU A 66 5.33 5.47 -6.75
N ILE A 67 5.34 6.34 -7.77
CA ILE A 67 4.33 6.35 -8.84
C ILE A 67 4.42 5.07 -9.68
N LEU A 68 5.63 4.60 -9.99
CA LEU A 68 5.82 3.35 -10.72
C LEU A 68 5.19 2.15 -9.96
N GLY A 69 5.37 2.09 -8.64
CA GLY A 69 4.74 1.08 -7.79
C GLY A 69 3.21 1.13 -7.86
N VAL A 70 2.62 2.34 -7.82
CA VAL A 70 1.17 2.52 -7.98
C VAL A 70 0.71 2.08 -9.36
N ALA A 71 1.46 2.41 -10.42
CA ALA A 71 1.14 1.99 -11.79
C ALA A 71 1.15 0.45 -11.94
N ILE A 72 2.13 -0.24 -11.33
CA ILE A 72 2.14 -1.71 -11.28
C ILE A 72 0.89 -2.24 -10.55
N GLY A 73 0.48 -1.59 -9.47
CA GLY A 73 -0.77 -1.92 -8.76
C GLY A 73 -2.00 -1.85 -9.66
N PHE A 74 -2.13 -0.80 -10.47
CA PHE A 74 -3.22 -0.68 -11.43
C PHE A 74 -3.17 -1.73 -12.55
N ILE A 75 -1.98 -2.11 -13.00
CA ILE A 75 -1.85 -3.21 -13.98
C ILE A 75 -2.37 -4.52 -13.38
N VAL A 76 -2.00 -4.81 -12.13
CA VAL A 76 -2.49 -6.01 -11.43
C VAL A 76 -4.01 -5.97 -11.25
N GLU A 77 -4.57 -4.83 -10.85
CA GLU A 77 -6.02 -4.63 -10.77
C GLU A 77 -6.72 -4.87 -12.11
N SER A 78 -6.18 -4.30 -13.20
CA SER A 78 -6.72 -4.46 -14.54
C SER A 78 -6.72 -5.92 -14.98
N LEU A 79 -5.65 -6.67 -14.69
CA LEU A 79 -5.57 -8.10 -15.00
C LEU A 79 -6.61 -8.89 -14.20
N LEU A 80 -6.79 -8.58 -12.90
CA LEU A 80 -7.82 -9.24 -12.09
C LEU A 80 -9.22 -9.04 -12.66
N LEU A 81 -9.53 -7.83 -13.15
CA LEU A 81 -10.83 -7.53 -13.77
C LEU A 81 -11.04 -8.21 -15.11
N GLU A 82 -9.97 -8.63 -15.81
CA GLU A 82 -10.08 -9.42 -17.04
C GLU A 82 -10.46 -10.87 -16.75
N PHE A 83 -9.94 -11.45 -15.67
CA PHE A 83 -10.23 -12.84 -15.27
C PHE A 83 -11.46 -12.99 -14.36
N PHE A 84 -11.81 -11.95 -13.60
CA PHE A 84 -12.90 -11.97 -12.62
C PHE A 84 -13.87 -10.82 -12.84
N THR A 85 -15.17 -11.13 -12.86
CA THR A 85 -16.23 -10.11 -12.88
C THR A 85 -16.15 -9.24 -11.63
N SER A 86 -16.42 -7.94 -11.74
CA SER A 86 -16.44 -7.00 -10.61
C SER A 86 -17.34 -7.47 -9.47
N GLN A 87 -18.44 -8.15 -9.80
CA GLN A 87 -19.34 -8.74 -8.82
C GLN A 87 -18.67 -9.83 -7.98
N SER A 88 -17.87 -10.69 -8.60
CA SER A 88 -17.10 -11.74 -7.93
C SER A 88 -15.99 -11.19 -7.04
N ILE A 89 -15.39 -10.05 -7.42
CA ILE A 89 -14.38 -9.35 -6.60
C ILE A 89 -15.05 -8.69 -5.40
N LEU A 90 -16.22 -8.07 -5.58
CA LEU A 90 -16.96 -7.41 -4.50
C LEU A 90 -17.59 -8.39 -3.50
N THR A 91 -17.91 -9.62 -3.93
CA THR A 91 -18.30 -10.72 -3.03
C THR A 91 -17.12 -11.50 -2.46
N TYR A 92 -15.89 -11.25 -2.92
CA TYR A 92 -14.67 -11.76 -2.29
C TYR A 92 -14.38 -10.93 -1.03
N GLY A 93 -15.17 -11.16 0.03
CA GLY A 93 -15.20 -10.40 1.28
C GLY A 93 -16.38 -10.76 2.16
#